data_AF-A0A1E4X9V4-F1
#
_entry.id   AF-A0A1E4X9V4-F1
#
_cell.length_a   1.000
_cell.length_b   1.000
_cell.length_c   1.000
_cell.angle_alpha   90.00
_cell.angle_beta   90.00
_cell.angle_gamma   90.00
#
_symmetry.space_group_name_H-M   'P 1'
#
loop_
_entity.id
_entity.type
_entity.pdbx_description
1 polymer ?
#
loop_
_entity_poly.entity_id
_entity_poly.type
_entity_poly.pdbx_seq_one_letter_code
_entity_poly.pdbx_strand_id
1 'polypeptide(L)'
;MKLTTTQETTLRKIASSVVGVGGVIGSTINLFLKGALGTVIALVVFGLMTANPETATFGDFLRAIQSPALASVGLIGGLLSVGLRQLLAPK
;
A
#
# COMPACT_ATOMS: atom_id res chain seq x y z
N MET A 1 28.73 25.87 -22.11
CA MET A 1 28.25 26.72 -20.98
C MET A 1 28.63 26.01 -19.69
N LYS A 2 29.67 26.46 -18.96
CA LYS A 2 30.07 25.86 -17.67
C LYS A 2 29.17 26.45 -16.59
N LEU A 3 28.44 25.60 -15.85
CA LEU A 3 27.70 26.06 -14.67
C LEU A 3 28.68 26.62 -13.64
N THR A 4 28.29 27.71 -12.99
CA THR A 4 29.07 28.25 -11.86
C THR A 4 28.95 27.30 -10.67
N THR A 5 29.96 27.26 -9.80
CA THR A 5 30.05 26.38 -8.63
C THR A 5 28.81 26.44 -7.71
N THR A 6 28.13 27.59 -7.70
CA THR A 6 26.86 27.84 -6.99
C THR A 6 25.65 27.16 -7.63
N GLN A 7 25.59 27.09 -8.96
CA GLN A 7 24.51 26.38 -9.65
C GLN A 7 24.65 24.86 -9.52
N GLU A 8 25.88 24.34 -9.56
CA GLU A 8 26.11 22.89 -9.42
C GLU A 8 25.71 22.37 -8.04
N THR A 9 26.03 23.12 -6.98
CA THR A 9 25.62 22.78 -5.61
C THR A 9 24.11 22.87 -5.40
N THR A 10 23.45 23.85 -6.02
CA THR A 10 21.98 23.97 -6.00
C THR A 10 21.32 22.79 -6.71
N LEU A 11 21.81 22.42 -7.90
CA LEU A 11 21.32 21.27 -8.66
C LEU A 11 21.49 19.96 -7.90
N ARG A 12 22.64 19.74 -7.25
CA ARG A 12 22.89 18.56 -6.43
C ARG A 12 21.89 18.45 -5.26
N LYS A 13 21.59 19.56 -4.58
CA LYS A 13 20.58 19.59 -3.50
C LYS A 13 19.18 19.24 -4.01
N ILE A 14 18.78 19.81 -5.15
CA ILE A 14 17.48 19.51 -5.76
C ILE A 14 17.40 18.02 -6.13
N ALA A 15 18.43 17.48 -6.77
CA ALA A 15 18.49 16.07 -7.14
C ALA A 15 18.38 15.15 -5.91
N SER A 16 19.11 15.43 -4.83
CA SER A 16 19.01 14.64 -3.60
C SER A 16 17.63 14.72 -2.95
N SER A 17 16.98 15.89 -2.98
CA SER A 17 15.63 16.06 -2.45
C SER A 17 14.60 15.29 -3.27
N VAL A 18 14.70 15.30 -4.60
CA VAL A 18 13.79 14.56 -5.49
C VAL A 18 13.94 13.05 -5.28
N VAL A 19 15.17 12.54 -5.18
CA VAL A 19 15.43 11.13 -4.89
C VAL A 19 14.91 10.74 -3.51
N GLY A 20 15.12 11.60 -2.50
CA GLY A 20 14.61 11.38 -1.14
C GLY A 20 13.08 11.33 -1.09
N VAL A 21 12.40 12.28 -1.73
CA VAL A 21 10.93 12.32 -1.82
C VAL A 21 10.40 11.11 -2.59
N GLY A 22 11.03 10.75 -3.72
CA GLY A 22 10.68 9.55 -4.48
C GLY A 22 10.80 8.27 -3.66
N GLY A 23 11.85 8.14 -2.85
CA GLY A 23 12.04 7.02 -1.93
C GLY A 23 10.96 6.92 -0.86
N VAL A 24 10.56 8.05 -0.27
CA VAL A 24 9.47 8.10 0.73
C VAL A 24 8.12 7.74 0.10
N ILE A 25 7.82 8.26 -1.08
CA ILE A 25 6.59 7.95 -1.81
C ILE A 25 6.56 6.46 -2.17
N GLY A 26 7.63 5.92 -2.75
CA GLY A 26 7.71 4.50 -3.10
C GLY A 26 7.56 3.59 -1.88
N SER A 27 8.20 3.92 -0.77
CA SER A 27 8.07 3.21 0.50
C SER A 27 6.64 3.25 1.07
N THR A 28 5.97 4.39 0.96
CA THR A 28 4.59 4.58 1.43
C THR A 28 3.59 3.81 0.56
N ILE A 29 3.72 3.89 -0.77
CA ILE A 29 2.89 3.15 -1.71
C ILE A 29 3.07 1.64 -1.52
N ASN A 30 4.31 1.17 -1.38
CA ASN A 30 4.57 -0.25 -1.15
C ASN A 30 3.90 -0.75 0.14
N LEU A 31 4.00 0.02 1.23
CA LEU A 31 3.37 -0.33 2.49
C LEU A 31 1.84 -0.32 2.40
N PHE A 32 1.27 0.69 1.73
CA PHE A 32 -0.16 0.78 1.46
C PHE A 32 -0.65 -0.45 0.69
N LEU A 33 0.03 -0.80 -0.41
CA LEU A 33 -0.34 -1.95 -1.24
C LEU A 33 -0.24 -3.26 -0.46
N LYS A 34 0.83 -3.45 0.33
CA LYS A 34 0.98 -4.62 1.20
C LYS A 34 -0.15 -4.73 2.22
N GLY A 35 -0.51 -3.62 2.85
CA GLY A 35 -1.63 -3.55 3.78
C GLY A 35 -2.95 -3.90 3.12
N ALA A 36 -3.23 -3.27 1.98
CA ALA A 36 -4.47 -3.50 1.25
C ALA A 36 -4.60 -4.94 0.75
N LEU A 37 -3.55 -5.48 0.14
CA LEU A 37 -3.52 -6.85 -0.33
C LEU A 37 -3.63 -7.83 0.84
N GLY A 38 -2.90 -7.58 1.93
CA GLY A 38 -2.93 -8.42 3.13
C GLY A 38 -4.32 -8.49 3.77
N THR A 39 -5.02 -7.36 3.87
CA THR A 39 -6.40 -7.32 4.38
C THR A 39 -7.37 -8.07 3.49
N VAL A 40 -7.26 -7.92 2.17
CA VAL A 40 -8.10 -8.67 1.22
C VAL A 40 -7.84 -10.17 1.33
N ILE A 41 -6.57 -10.59 1.34
CA ILE A 41 -6.19 -12.00 1.48
C ILE A 41 -6.70 -12.56 2.81
N ALA A 42 -6.54 -11.84 3.91
CA ALA A 42 -6.98 -12.28 5.23
C ALA A 42 -8.51 -12.52 5.27
N LEU A 43 -9.30 -11.63 4.66
CA LEU A 43 -10.74 -11.80 4.57
C LEU A 43 -11.16 -12.97 3.68
N VAL A 44 -10.45 -13.19 2.57
CA VAL A 44 -10.69 -14.34 1.69
C VAL A 44 -10.39 -15.65 2.44
N VAL A 45 -9.24 -15.73 3.11
CA VAL A 45 -8.86 -16.91 3.92
C VAL A 45 -9.86 -17.13 5.05
N PHE A 46 -10.25 -16.07 5.76
CA PHE A 46 -11.27 -16.15 6.81
C PHE A 46 -12.59 -16.70 6.25
N GLY A 47 -13.05 -16.15 5.13
CA GLY A 47 -14.26 -16.63 4.45
C GLY A 47 -14.17 -18.10 4.07
N LEU A 48 -13.04 -18.56 3.54
CA LEU A 48 -12.80 -19.97 3.22
C LEU A 48 -12.83 -20.87 4.46
N MET A 49 -12.24 -20.43 5.58
CA MET A 49 -12.23 -21.21 6.83
C MET A 49 -13.60 -21.30 7.49
N THR A 50 -14.46 -20.31 7.30
CA THR A 50 -15.82 -20.28 7.89
C THR A 50 -16.91 -20.76 6.95
N ALA A 51 -16.60 -20.95 5.67
CA ALA A 51 -17.56 -21.35 4.66
C ALA A 51 -18.08 -22.76 4.95
N ASN A 52 -19.39 -22.96 4.81
CA ASN A 52 -19.97 -24.29 4.84
C ASN A 52 -19.57 -25.03 3.54
N PRO A 53 -18.79 -26.11 3.61
CA PRO A 53 -18.31 -26.82 2.43
C PRO A 53 -19.44 -27.46 1.60
N GLU A 54 -20.63 -27.66 2.17
CA GLU A 54 -21.78 -28.24 1.47
C GLU A 54 -22.52 -27.24 0.58
N THR A 55 -22.34 -25.93 0.82
CA THR A 55 -23.12 -24.87 0.15
C THR A 55 -22.26 -23.80 -0.51
N ALA A 56 -21.02 -23.61 -0.08
CA ALA A 56 -20.15 -22.57 -0.62
C ALA A 56 -19.57 -22.99 -1.98
N THR A 57 -19.89 -22.23 -3.02
CA THR A 57 -19.37 -22.49 -4.37
C THR A 57 -18.19 -21.59 -4.70
N PHE A 58 -17.31 -22.03 -5.60
CA PHE A 58 -16.25 -21.19 -6.14
C PHE A 58 -16.77 -19.86 -6.75
N GLY A 59 -17.99 -19.88 -7.31
CA GLY A 59 -18.64 -18.70 -7.86
C GLY A 59 -18.97 -17.63 -6.81
N ASP A 60 -19.33 -18.03 -5.59
CA ASP A 60 -19.60 -17.11 -4.48
C ASP A 60 -18.32 -16.40 -4.03
N PHE A 61 -17.19 -17.11 -4.05
CA PHE A 61 -15.88 -16.51 -3.79
C PHE A 61 -15.49 -15.50 -4.87
N LEU A 62 -15.70 -15.80 -6.15
CA LEU A 62 -15.42 -14.84 -7.22
C LEU A 62 -16.28 -13.58 -7.11
N ARG A 63 -17.56 -13.72 -6.77
CA ARG A 63 -18.45 -12.58 -6.51
C ARG A 63 -18.01 -11.76 -5.30
N ALA A 64 -17.57 -12.41 -4.22
CA ALA A 64 -17.06 -11.73 -3.04
C ALA A 64 -15.77 -10.94 -3.36
N ILE A 65 -14.86 -11.52 -4.16
CA ILE A 65 -13.61 -10.87 -4.59
C ILE A 65 -13.88 -9.65 -5.48
N GLN A 66 -14.86 -9.74 -6.36
CA GLN A 66 -15.28 -8.64 -7.23
C GLN A 66 -16.15 -7.59 -6.53
N SER A 67 -16.48 -7.79 -5.25
CA SER A 67 -17.32 -6.87 -4.51
C SER A 67 -16.62 -5.52 -4.28
N PRO A 68 -17.28 -4.40 -4.59
CA PRO A 68 -16.80 -3.06 -4.24
C PRO A 68 -16.55 -2.89 -2.73
N ALA A 69 -17.28 -3.63 -1.90
CA ALA A 69 -17.10 -3.63 -0.45
C ALA A 69 -15.73 -4.20 -0.07
N LEU A 70 -15.30 -5.31 -0.70
CA LEU A 70 -14.00 -5.92 -0.41
C LEU A 70 -12.85 -4.99 -0.83
N ALA A 71 -13.00 -4.31 -1.98
CA ALA A 71 -12.05 -3.29 -2.41
C ALA A 71 -11.94 -2.16 -1.38
N SER A 72 -13.08 -1.68 -0.86
CA SER A 72 -13.12 -0.60 0.13
C SER A 72 -12.43 -1.01 1.44
N VAL A 73 -12.64 -2.24 1.89
CA VAL A 73 -11.98 -2.77 3.09
C VAL A 73 -10.47 -2.94 2.87
N GLY A 74 -10.05 -3.37 1.67
CA GLY A 74 -8.65 -3.37 1.28
C GLY A 74 -8.02 -1.98 1.36
N LEU A 75 -8.67 -0.96 0.81
CA LEU A 75 -8.18 0.43 0.90
C LEU A 75 -8.02 0.89 2.36
N ILE A 76 -8.99 0.58 3.22
CA ILE A 76 -8.91 0.87 4.66
C ILE A 76 -7.70 0.16 5.30
N GLY A 77 -7.50 -1.12 5.00
CA GLY A 77 -6.34 -1.88 5.47
C GLY A 77 -4.99 -1.29 5.04
N GLY A 78 -4.91 -0.81 3.80
CA GLY A 78 -3.75 -0.08 3.28
C GLY A 78 -3.51 1.24 4.03
N LEU A 79 -4.55 2.05 4.22
CA LEU A 79 -4.46 3.32 4.95
C LEU A 79 -4.04 3.10 6.41
N LEU A 80 -4.63 2.11 7.08
CA LEU A 80 -4.28 1.75 8.45
C LEU A 80 -2.81 1.33 8.55
N SER A 81 -2.31 0.55 7.59
CA SER A 81 -0.91 0.12 7.57
C SER A 81 0.05 1.32 7.47
N VAL A 82 -0.28 2.31 6.63
CA VAL A 82 0.47 3.56 6.53
C VAL A 82 0.37 4.38 7.81
N GLY A 83 -0.83 4.56 8.35
CA GLY A 83 -1.06 5.32 9.58
C GLY A 83 -0.34 4.71 10.78
N LEU A 84 -0.39 3.38 10.93
CA LEU A 84 0.34 2.64 11.97
C LEU A 84 1.84 2.83 11.86
N ARG A 85 2.41 2.79 10.65
CA ARG A 85 3.84 3.06 10.48
C ARG A 85 4.21 4.49 10.83
N GLN A 86 3.36 5.47 10.53
CA GLN A 86 3.60 6.86 10.93
C GLN A 86 3.52 7.04 12.46
N LEU A 87 2.60 6.33 13.12
CA LEU A 87 2.45 6.36 14.56
C LEU A 87 3.61 5.66 15.29
N LEU A 88 4.10 4.56 14.73
CA LEU A 88 5.15 3.70 15.32
C LEU A 88 6.56 4.06 14.86
N ALA A 89 6.72 4.93 13.86
CA ALA A 89 8.03 5.38 13.43
C ALA A 89 8.69 6.15 14.60
N PRO A 90 9.92 5.77 15.02
CA PRO A 90 10.64 6.53 16.03
C PRO A 90 10.87 7.96 15.52
N LYS A 91 10.61 8.94 16.40
CA LYS A 91 10.86 10.37 16.15
C LYS A 91 12.34 10.66 16.03
#